data_AF-A0A9E3K0C5-F1
#
_entry.id   AF-A0A9E3K0C5-F1
#
_cell.length_a   1.000
_cell.length_b   1.000
_cell.length_c   1.000
_cell.angle_alpha   90.00
_cell.angle_beta   90.00
_cell.angle_gamma   90.00
#
_symmetry.space_group_name_H-M   'P 1'
#
loop_
_entity.id
_entity.type
_entity.pdbx_description
1 polymer ?
#
loop_
_entity_poly.entity_id
_entity_poly.type
_entity_poly.pdbx_seq_one_letter_code
_entity_poly.pdbx_strand_id
1 'polypeptide(L)'
;IARRRNRFGGGEPLIEVHAVRAALDGARASLDDVRGRFYALLDATWADVAAGAEVADGPAAQMQALAQEWVAASRHAVDTLYPYCGLVAARADTDINRVWRDFHTASQHALLMPQG
;
A
#
# COMPACT_ATOMS: atom_id res chain seq x y z
N ILE A 1 -8.28 11.09 38.00
CA ILE A 1 -7.97 11.82 36.73
C ILE A 1 -6.74 11.15 36.11
N ALA A 2 -6.95 10.18 35.21
CA ALA A 2 -5.85 9.48 34.55
C ALA A 2 -5.33 10.33 33.40
N ARG A 3 -4.14 10.91 33.55
CA ARG A 3 -3.42 11.58 32.46
C ARG A 3 -3.17 10.54 31.36
N ARG A 4 -3.86 10.68 30.22
CA ARG A 4 -3.49 9.98 28.97
C ARG A 4 -2.06 10.39 28.64
N ARG A 5 -1.12 9.50 28.94
CA ARG A 5 0.27 9.64 28.51
C ARG A 5 0.31 9.22 27.05
N ASN A 6 0.03 10.16 26.15
CA ASN A 6 0.29 9.96 24.73
C ASN A 6 1.79 9.67 24.61
N ARG A 7 2.19 8.56 23.99
CA ARG A 7 3.61 8.16 23.88
C ARG A 7 4.45 9.23 23.17
N PHE A 8 3.80 10.14 22.45
CA PHE A 8 4.37 11.26 21.70
C PHE A 8 4.34 12.62 22.44
N GLY A 9 3.99 12.65 23.74
CA GLY A 9 4.48 13.62 24.74
C GLY A 9 4.18 15.13 24.62
N GLY A 10 3.96 15.69 23.44
CA GLY A 10 3.72 17.12 23.22
C GLY A 10 2.37 17.37 22.58
N GLY A 11 1.79 18.55 22.77
CA GLY A 11 0.57 18.99 22.08
C GLY A 11 0.75 19.22 20.56
N GLU A 12 1.81 18.68 19.98
CA GLU A 12 2.14 18.76 18.57
C GLU A 12 1.36 17.69 17.77
N PRO A 13 0.84 18.01 16.57
CA PRO A 13 0.21 17.01 15.70
C PRO A 13 1.17 15.85 15.39
N LEU A 14 0.68 14.60 15.43
CA LEU A 14 1.51 13.41 15.18
C LEU A 14 2.26 13.43 13.84
N ILE A 15 1.72 14.13 12.84
CA ILE A 15 2.36 14.29 11.52
C ILE A 15 3.67 15.09 11.57
N GLU A 16 3.86 15.92 12.59
CA GLU A 16 5.09 16.70 12.77
C GLU A 16 6.20 15.89 13.45
N VAL A 17 5.86 14.75 14.06
CA VAL A 17 6.85 13.81 14.58
C VAL A 17 7.65 13.27 13.39
N HIS A 18 8.95 13.57 13.36
CA HIS A 18 9.85 13.18 12.26
C HIS A 18 9.73 11.71 11.86
N ALA A 19 9.63 10.79 12.84
CA ALA A 19 9.48 9.36 12.55
C ALA A 19 8.16 9.02 11.83
N VAL A 20 7.07 9.73 12.13
CA VAL A 20 5.77 9.54 11.47
C VAL A 20 5.81 10.09 10.05
N ARG A 21 6.42 11.28 9.86
CA ARG A 21 6.65 11.86 8.54
C ARG A 21 7.50 10.94 7.66
N ALA A 22 8.62 10.45 8.19
CA ALA A 22 9.49 9.53 7.48
C ALA A 22 8.77 8.20 7.12
N ALA A 23 7.92 7.68 8.01
CA ALA A 23 7.11 6.50 7.70
C ALA A 23 6.10 6.75 6.56
N LEU A 24 5.45 7.91 6.55
CA LEU A 24 4.53 8.31 5.49
C LEU A 24 5.25 8.49 4.15
N ASP A 25 6.37 9.20 4.16
CA ASP A 25 7.16 9.47 2.95
C ASP A 25 7.75 8.18 2.38
N GLY A 26 8.25 7.29 3.25
CA GLY A 26 8.75 5.97 2.85
C GLY A 26 7.65 5.08 2.26
N ALA A 27 6.47 5.05 2.88
CA ALA A 27 5.32 4.32 2.35
C ALA A 27 4.88 4.88 0.98
N ARG A 28 4.86 6.21 0.83
CA ARG A 28 4.53 6.88 -0.44
C ARG A 28 5.53 6.49 -1.53
N ALA A 29 6.83 6.61 -1.24
CA ALA A 29 7.89 6.30 -2.19
C ALA A 29 7.85 4.83 -2.65
N SER A 30 7.66 3.89 -1.72
CA SER A 30 7.56 2.47 -2.06
C SER A 30 6.34 2.15 -2.92
N LEU A 31 5.19 2.75 -2.62
CA LEU A 31 3.98 2.59 -3.45
C LEU A 31 4.12 3.20 -4.83
N ASP A 32 4.70 4.39 -4.91
CA ASP A 32 4.88 5.12 -6.17
C ASP A 32 5.90 4.42 -7.09
N ASP A 33 6.97 3.85 -6.52
CA ASP A 33 7.96 3.06 -7.25
C ASP A 33 7.36 1.81 -7.91
N VAL A 34 6.69 0.96 -7.13
CA VAL A 34 6.13 -0.29 -7.66
C VAL A 34 5.00 0.01 -8.65
N ARG A 35 4.16 1.01 -8.37
CA ARG A 35 3.15 1.50 -9.30
C ARG A 35 3.78 1.93 -10.63
N GLY A 36 4.87 2.70 -10.58
CA GLY A 36 5.57 3.17 -11.77
C GLY A 36 6.09 2.02 -12.63
N ARG A 37 6.74 1.03 -12.00
CA ARG A 37 7.25 -0.17 -12.68
C ARG A 37 6.12 -1.02 -13.26
N PHE A 38 5.03 -1.21 -12.52
CA PHE A 38 3.86 -1.97 -12.98
C PHE A 38 3.23 -1.35 -14.23
N TYR A 39 2.92 -0.05 -14.18
CA TYR A 39 2.30 0.62 -15.33
C TYR A 39 3.23 0.75 -16.52
N ALA A 40 4.54 0.96 -16.32
CA ALA A 40 5.49 0.95 -17.41
C ALA A 40 5.53 -0.41 -18.14
N LEU A 41 5.49 -1.51 -17.40
CA LEU A 41 5.42 -2.86 -17.99
C LEU A 41 4.09 -3.10 -18.68
N LEU A 42 2.98 -2.68 -18.05
CA LEU A 42 1.64 -2.80 -18.63
C LEU A 42 1.55 -2.05 -19.96
N ASP A 43 2.02 -0.80 -20.01
CA ASP A 43 1.98 0.03 -21.21
C ASP A 43 2.82 -0.56 -22.34
N ALA A 44 4.02 -1.06 -22.03
CA ALA A 44 4.87 -1.75 -23.01
C ALA A 44 4.20 -3.03 -23.54
N THR A 45 3.68 -3.87 -22.65
CA THR A 45 2.99 -5.12 -23.02
C THR A 45 1.74 -4.82 -23.84
N TRP A 46 0.99 -3.77 -23.48
CA TRP A 46 -0.18 -3.34 -24.21
C TRP A 46 0.15 -2.84 -25.61
N ALA A 47 1.25 -2.10 -25.78
CA ALA A 47 1.70 -1.63 -27.09
C ALA A 47 2.06 -2.79 -28.03
N ASP A 48 2.75 -3.81 -27.52
CA ASP A 48 3.08 -5.02 -28.28
C ASP A 48 1.81 -5.75 -28.74
N VAL A 49 0.84 -5.93 -27.84
CA VAL A 49 -0.45 -6.56 -28.15
C VAL A 49 -1.25 -5.74 -29.17
N ALA A 50 -1.27 -4.42 -29.02
CA ALA A 50 -1.93 -3.53 -29.98
C ALA A 50 -1.28 -3.57 -31.37
N ALA A 51 0.01 -3.91 -31.45
CA ALA A 51 0.73 -4.15 -32.69
C ALA A 51 0.55 -5.57 -33.26
N GLY A 52 -0.24 -6.42 -32.59
CA GLY A 52 -0.58 -7.77 -33.04
C GLY A 52 0.28 -8.89 -32.44
N ALA A 53 1.13 -8.60 -31.46
CA ALA A 53 1.82 -9.63 -30.71
C ALA A 53 0.90 -10.32 -29.67
N GLU A 54 1.25 -11.52 -29.26
CA GLU A 54 0.65 -12.15 -28.07
C GLU A 54 1.40 -11.73 -26.81
N VAL A 55 0.72 -11.78 -25.66
CA VAL A 55 1.39 -11.56 -24.36
C VAL A 55 2.34 -12.72 -24.09
N ALA A 56 3.64 -12.45 -24.11
CA ALA A 56 4.64 -13.45 -23.76
C ALA A 56 4.58 -13.81 -22.26
N ASP A 57 4.93 -15.06 -21.94
CA ASP A 57 4.93 -15.57 -20.56
C ASP A 57 5.83 -14.75 -19.62
N GLY A 58 6.94 -14.20 -20.13
CA GLY A 58 7.87 -13.36 -19.38
C GLY A 58 7.21 -12.09 -18.83
N PRO A 59 6.71 -11.19 -19.68
CA PRO A 59 5.93 -10.02 -19.26
C PRO A 59 4.75 -10.36 -18.35
N ALA A 60 4.02 -11.44 -18.62
CA ALA A 60 2.91 -11.88 -17.76
C ALA A 60 3.38 -12.24 -16.34
N ALA A 61 4.43 -13.05 -16.22
CA ALA A 61 5.01 -13.44 -14.93
C ALA A 61 5.60 -12.23 -14.19
N GLN A 62 6.27 -11.32 -14.90
CA GLN A 62 6.81 -10.10 -14.30
C GLN A 62 5.70 -9.17 -13.81
N MET A 63 4.60 -9.04 -14.55
CA MET A 63 3.45 -8.24 -14.14
C MET A 63 2.76 -8.83 -12.90
N GLN A 64 2.66 -10.15 -12.84
CA GLN A 64 2.19 -10.86 -11.65
C GLN A 64 3.10 -10.62 -10.43
N ALA A 65 4.42 -10.67 -10.60
CA ALA A 65 5.38 -10.40 -9.53
C ALA A 65 5.27 -8.94 -9.03
N LEU A 66 5.15 -7.97 -9.95
CA LEU A 66 4.95 -6.56 -9.59
C LEU A 66 3.61 -6.32 -8.88
N ALA A 67 2.54 -7.02 -9.26
CA ALA A 67 1.26 -6.94 -8.56
C ALA A 67 1.37 -7.47 -7.11
N GLN A 68 2.04 -8.60 -6.91
CA GLN A 68 2.30 -9.15 -5.57
C GLN A 68 3.19 -8.24 -4.73
N GLU A 69 4.24 -7.66 -5.33
CA GLU A 69 5.11 -6.68 -4.68
C GLU A 69 4.31 -5.44 -4.24
N TRP A 70 3.42 -4.95 -5.11
CA TRP A 70 2.60 -3.78 -4.81
C TRP A 70 1.62 -4.05 -3.66
N VAL A 71 1.03 -5.24 -3.62
CA VAL A 71 0.18 -5.67 -2.50
C VAL A 71 0.99 -5.77 -1.20
N ALA A 72 2.20 -6.31 -1.25
CA ALA A 72 3.08 -6.37 -0.08
C ALA A 72 3.45 -4.98 0.44
N ALA A 73 3.83 -4.06 -0.45
CA ALA A 73 4.14 -2.67 -0.10
C ALA A 73 2.91 -1.96 0.49
N SER A 74 1.73 -2.17 -0.10
CA SER A 74 0.46 -1.61 0.38
C SER A 74 0.08 -2.12 1.77
N ARG A 75 0.24 -3.42 2.02
CA ARG A 75 0.00 -4.00 3.34
C ARG A 75 0.94 -3.42 4.39
N HIS A 76 2.23 -3.36 4.06
CA HIS A 76 3.23 -2.75 4.94
C HIS A 76 2.90 -1.29 5.27
N ALA A 77 2.51 -0.49 4.26
CA ALA A 77 2.12 0.90 4.44
C ALA A 77 0.90 1.04 5.36
N VAL A 78 -0.16 0.28 5.09
CA VAL A 78 -1.40 0.32 5.87
C VAL A 78 -1.14 -0.08 7.33
N ASP A 79 -0.44 -1.20 7.56
CA ASP A 79 -0.15 -1.71 8.91
C ASP A 79 0.76 -0.76 9.71
N THR A 80 1.69 -0.09 9.02
CA THR A 80 2.60 0.88 9.65
C THR A 80 1.90 2.19 9.99
N LEU A 81 1.03 2.70 9.11
CA LEU A 81 0.43 4.03 9.24
C LEU A 81 -0.85 4.05 10.07
N TYR A 82 -1.65 3.00 10.02
CA TYR A 82 -2.96 2.94 10.70
C TYR A 82 -2.89 3.25 12.21
N PRO A 83 -1.89 2.77 12.97
CA PRO A 83 -1.75 3.13 14.39
C PRO A 83 -1.57 4.63 14.67
N TYR A 84 -1.01 5.40 13.73
CA TYR A 84 -0.82 6.84 13.87
C TYR A 84 -2.11 7.64 13.67
N CYS A 85 -3.17 7.03 13.12
CA CYS A 85 -4.47 7.68 12.93
C CYS A 85 -5.32 7.72 14.22
N GLY A 86 -4.88 7.05 15.29
CA GLY A 86 -5.52 7.06 16.60
C GLY A 86 -6.87 6.33 16.65
N LEU A 87 -7.52 6.35 17.82
CA LEU A 87 -8.75 5.58 18.07
C LEU A 87 -9.94 6.00 17.18
N VAL A 88 -9.94 7.22 16.66
CA VAL A 88 -11.00 7.68 15.74
C VAL A 88 -10.98 6.85 14.46
N ALA A 89 -9.80 6.49 13.96
CA ALA A 89 -9.64 5.68 12.76
C ALA A 89 -10.22 4.26 12.89
N ALA A 90 -10.38 3.74 14.11
CA ALA A 90 -10.98 2.43 14.34
C ALA A 90 -12.52 2.46 14.33
N ARG A 91 -13.15 3.64 14.26
CA ARG A 91 -14.61 3.73 14.21
C ARG A 91 -15.12 3.22 12.87
N ALA A 92 -16.21 2.45 12.90
CA ALA A 92 -16.76 1.75 11.74
C ALA A 92 -17.19 2.67 10.59
N ASP A 93 -17.54 3.92 10.91
CA ASP A 93 -18.04 4.95 10.01
C ASP A 93 -16.94 5.79 9.34
N THR A 94 -15.67 5.60 9.70
CA THR A 94 -14.58 6.38 9.10
C THR A 94 -14.08 5.79 7.79
N ASP A 95 -13.75 6.67 6.85
CA ASP A 95 -13.21 6.29 5.55
C ASP A 95 -11.91 5.48 5.68
N ILE A 96 -11.05 5.84 6.64
CA ILE A 96 -9.78 5.14 6.86
C ILE A 96 -9.99 3.70 7.35
N ASN A 97 -11.00 3.43 8.19
CA ASN A 97 -11.35 2.07 8.60
C ASN A 97 -11.91 1.26 7.43
N ARG A 98 -12.72 1.90 6.58
CA ARG A 98 -13.25 1.27 5.38
C ARG A 98 -12.10 0.86 4.45
N VAL A 99 -11.20 1.78 4.13
CA VAL A 99 -10.00 1.49 3.31
C VAL A 99 -9.15 0.38 3.94
N TRP A 100 -8.91 0.42 5.25
CA TRP A 100 -8.16 -0.62 5.96
C TRP A 100 -8.81 -2.01 5.81
N ARG A 101 -10.12 -2.12 6.06
CA ARG A 101 -10.86 -3.40 5.94
C ARG A 101 -10.89 -3.90 4.50
N ASP A 102 -11.30 -3.04 3.57
CA ASP A 102 -11.46 -3.39 2.16
C ASP A 102 -10.14 -3.88 1.57
N PHE A 103 -9.03 -3.20 1.86
CA PHE A 103 -7.71 -3.62 1.42
C PHE A 103 -7.29 -4.97 2.01
N HIS A 104 -7.51 -5.19 3.31
CA HIS A 104 -7.17 -6.46 3.96
C HIS A 104 -7.99 -7.63 3.43
N THR A 105 -9.26 -7.40 3.09
CA THR A 105 -10.10 -8.42 2.46
C THR A 105 -9.68 -8.68 1.02
N ALA A 106 -9.50 -7.64 0.20
CA ALA A 106 -9.12 -7.80 -1.20
C ALA A 106 -7.75 -8.48 -1.36
N SER A 107 -6.79 -8.13 -0.51
CA SER A 107 -5.41 -8.65 -0.57
C SER A 107 -5.26 -10.12 -0.11
N GLN A 108 -6.34 -10.77 0.33
CA GLN A 108 -6.38 -12.21 0.61
C GLN A 108 -6.73 -13.04 -0.64
N HIS A 109 -7.06 -12.39 -1.76
CA HIS A 109 -7.39 -13.09 -2.99
C HIS A 109 -6.20 -13.92 -3.50
N ALA A 110 -6.45 -15.16 -3.94
CA ALA A 110 -5.40 -16.12 -4.34
C ALA A 110 -4.44 -15.57 -5.41
N LEU A 111 -4.96 -14.75 -6.33
CA LEU A 111 -4.17 -14.04 -7.34
C LEU A 111 -3.05 -13.18 -6.73
N LEU A 112 -3.24 -12.66 -5.52
CA LEU A 112 -2.33 -11.70 -4.88
C LEU A 112 -1.46 -12.35 -3.79
N MET A 113 -1.60 -13.66 -3.60
CA MET A 113 -0.79 -14.41 -2.66
C MET A 113 0.53 -14.83 -3.32
N PRO A 114 1.65 -14.90 -2.58
CA PRO A 114 2.90 -15.47 -3.09
C PRO A 114 2.64 -16.88 -3.63
N GLN A 115 3.10 -17.14 -4.85
CA GLN A 115 3.03 -18.48 -5.45
C GLN A 115 4.36 -19.18 -5.15
N GLY A 116 4.29 -20.35 -4.52
CA GLY A 116 5.45 -21.16 -4.13
C GLY A 116 6.00 -22.00 -5.27
#